data_AF-A0A140K4X4-F1
#
_entry.id   AF-A0A140K4X4-F1
#
_cell.length_a   1.000
_cell.length_b   1.000
_cell.length_c   1.000
_cell.angle_alpha   90.00
_cell.angle_beta   90.00
_cell.angle_gamma   90.00
#
_symmetry.space_group_name_H-M   'P 1'
#
loop_
_entity.id
_entity.type
_entity.pdbx_description
1 polymer ?
#
loop_
_entity_poly.entity_id
_entity_poly.type
_entity_poly.pdbx_seq_one_letter_code
_entity_poly.pdbx_strand_id
1 'polypeptide(L)' 'MPIEKVDNYDTDGIIKRAAQPEELAPAYIFLASSDNRFVTGALYDVTGGQLAA' A
#
# COMPACT_ATOMS: atom_id res chain seq x y z
N MET A 1 10.60 -12.03 14.90
CA MET A 1 11.63 -11.33 14.09
C MET A 1 12.66 -10.73 15.05
N PRO A 2 13.94 -10.62 14.69
CA PRO A 2 14.91 -9.82 15.44
C PRO A 2 14.39 -8.38 15.58
N ILE A 3 14.56 -7.77 16.75
CA ILE A 3 14.05 -6.41 17.06
C ILE A 3 14.60 -5.38 16.06
N GLU A 4 15.89 -5.45 15.75
CA GLU A 4 16.55 -4.59 14.77
C GLU A 4 15.89 -4.64 13.38
N LYS A 5 15.30 -5.78 12.97
CA LYS A 5 14.61 -5.88 11.68
C LYS A 5 13.22 -5.25 11.69
N VAL A 6 12.58 -5.17 12.86
CA VAL A 6 11.29 -4.51 13.02
C VAL A 6 11.49 -2.99 13.03
N ASP A 7 12.52 -2.52 13.74
CA ASP A 7 12.83 -1.10 13.86
C ASP A 7 13.25 -0.48 12.51
N ASN A 8 13.89 -1.26 11.64
CA ASN A 8 14.33 -0.82 10.31
C ASN A 8 13.43 -1.34 9.17
N TYR A 9 12.19 -1.73 9.48
CA TYR A 9 11.29 -2.24 8.45
C TYR A 9 10.83 -1.12 7.51
N ASP A 10 10.95 -1.36 6.19
CA ASP A 10 10.45 -0.48 5.11
C ASP A 10 11.02 0.95 5.13
N THR A 11 12.32 1.07 5.47
CA THR A 11 13.04 2.36 5.50
C THR A 11 13.80 2.67 4.21
N ASP A 12 13.93 1.68 3.31
CA ASP A 12 14.66 1.75 2.04
C ASP A 12 13.80 2.26 0.87
N GLY A 13 12.47 2.22 1.01
CA GLY A 13 11.53 2.75 0.02
C GLY A 13 11.48 4.29 -0.04
N ILE A 14 10.82 4.83 -1.07
CA ILE A 14 10.70 6.28 -1.32
C ILE A 14 10.08 7.01 -0.12
N ILE A 15 9.04 6.42 0.50
CA ILE A 15 8.33 7.00 1.64
C ILE A 15 9.08 6.80 2.97
N LYS A 16 10.10 5.92 3.00
CA LYS A 16 11.02 5.68 4.14
C LYS A 16 10.33 5.28 5.45
N ARG A 17 9.14 4.69 5.36
CA ARG A 17 8.41 4.11 6.48
C ARG A 17 7.40 3.10 5.96
N ALA A 18 7.04 2.15 6.83
CA ALA A 18 5.92 1.27 6.61
C ALA A 18 4.60 2.03 6.48
N ALA A 19 3.75 1.56 5.57
CA ALA A 19 2.37 1.99 5.47
C ALA A 19 1.60 1.64 6.75
N GLN A 20 0.71 2.54 7.16
CA GLN A 20 -0.27 2.27 8.22
C GLN A 20 -1.56 1.70 7.62
N PRO A 21 -2.33 0.88 8.36
CA PRO A 21 -3.54 0.25 7.84
C PRO A 21 -4.57 1.25 7.27
N GLU A 22 -4.66 2.43 7.87
CA GLU A 22 -5.55 3.52 7.43
C GLU A 22 -5.22 4.06 6.05
N GLU A 23 -3.98 3.90 5.58
CA GLU A 23 -3.55 4.34 4.25
C GLU A 23 -3.97 3.34 3.17
N LEU A 24 -4.16 2.06 3.52
CA LEU A 24 -4.62 1.01 2.60
C LEU A 24 -6.16 0.93 2.52
N ALA A 25 -6.86 1.21 3.62
CA ALA A 25 -8.32 1.09 3.69
C ALA A 25 -9.09 1.81 2.56
N PRO A 26 -8.72 3.04 2.13
CA PRO A 26 -9.41 3.74 1.05
C PRO A 26 -9.37 3.01 -0.29
N ALA A 27 -8.33 2.21 -0.57
CA ALA A 27 -8.24 1.45 -1.81
C ALA A 27 -9.37 0.41 -1.91
N TYR A 28 -9.69 -0.26 -0.81
CA TYR A 28 -10.79 -1.22 -0.75
C TYR A 28 -12.16 -0.53 -0.90
N ILE A 29 -12.33 0.63 -0.28
CA ILE A 29 -13.56 1.43 -0.42
C ILE A 29 -13.73 1.89 -1.86
N PHE A 30 -12.65 2.35 -2.50
CA PHE A 30 -12.66 2.73 -3.91
C PHE A 30 -13.06 1.54 -4.80
N LEU A 31 -12.46 0.36 -4.59
CA LEU A 31 -12.80 -0.84 -5.36
C LEU A 31 -14.26 -1.26 -5.19
N ALA A 32 -14.83 -1.09 -4.00
CA ALA A 32 -16.23 -1.39 -3.71
C ALA A 32 -17.21 -0.26 -4.10
N SER A 33 -16.71 0.93 -4.45
CA SER A 33 -17.53 2.12 -4.71
C SER A 33 -18.36 1.99 -6.00
N SER A 34 -19.52 2.63 -6.01
CA SER A 34 -20.35 2.82 -7.20
C SER A 34 -19.68 3.65 -8.30
N ASP A 35 -18.59 4.34 -7.98
CA ASP A 35 -17.81 5.12 -8.95
C ASP A 35 -16.86 4.23 -9.77
N ASN A 36 -16.58 3.01 -9.29
CA ASN A 36 -15.61 2.10 -9.88
C ASN A 36 -16.23 0.93 -10.66
N ARG A 37 -17.47 1.07 -11.16
CA ARG A 37 -18.27 -0.05 -11.71
C ARG A 37 -17.74 -0.72 -12.98
N PHE A 38 -16.78 -0.11 -13.67
CA PHE A 38 -16.19 -0.68 -14.89
C PHE A 38 -14.79 -1.27 -14.68
N VAL A 39 -14.26 -1.22 -13.46
CA VAL A 39 -12.97 -1.81 -13.13
C VAL A 39 -13.17 -3.26 -12.70
N THR A 40 -12.72 -4.18 -13.54
CA THR A 40 -12.75 -5.63 -13.30
C THR A 40 -11.43 -6.26 -13.72
N GLY A 41 -10.94 -7.22 -12.94
CA GLY A 41 -9.67 -7.93 -13.22
C GLY A 41 -8.40 -7.07 -13.10
N ALA A 42 -8.49 -5.85 -12.57
CA ALA A 42 -7.35 -4.97 -12.38
C ALA A 42 -6.61 -5.24 -11.06
N LEU A 43 -5.29 -5.02 -11.07
CA LEU A 43 -4.45 -4.98 -9.88
C LEU A 43 -4.18 -3.52 -9.52
N TYR A 44 -4.40 -3.15 -8.25
CA TYR A 44 -4.11 -1.81 -7.73
C TYR A 44 -2.93 -1.87 -6.77
N ASP A 45 -1.81 -1.30 -7.18
CA ASP A 45 -0.58 -1.30 -6.39
C ASP A 45 -0.53 -0.12 -5.42
N VAL A 46 -0.71 -0.41 -4.13
CA VAL A 46 -0.63 0.59 -3.03
C VAL A 46 0.64 0.34 -2.23
N THR A 47 1.79 0.58 -2.86
CA THR A 47 3.11 0.14 -2.36
C THR A 47 4.01 1.27 -1.87
N GLY A 48 3.49 2.49 -1.75
CA GLY A 48 4.30 3.64 -1.33
C GLY A 48 5.47 3.96 -2.27
N GLY A 49 5.38 3.55 -3.54
CA GLY A 49 6.41 3.77 -4.56
C GLY A 49 7.45 2.66 -4.71
N GLN A 50 7.34 1.54 -3.99
CA GLN A 50 8.30 0.43 -4.09
C GLN A 50 8.38 -0.21 -5.47
N LEU A 51 7.29 -0.21 -6.26
CA LEU A 51 7.30 -0.78 -7.62
C LEU A 51 7.81 0.19 -8.69
N ALA A 52 7.99 1.46 -8.35
CA ALA A 52 8.44 2.50 -9.27
C ALA A 52 9.95 2.80 -9.12
N ALA A 53 10.62 2.17 -8.16
CA ALA A 53 12.04 2.33 -7.84
C ALA A 53 12.87 1.15 -8.33
#